data_AF-A0A8K0HU67-F1
#
_entry.id   AF-A0A8K0HU67-F1
#
_cell.length_a   1.000
_cell.length_b   1.000
_cell.length_c   1.000
_cell.angle_alpha   90.00
_cell.angle_beta   90.00
_cell.angle_gamma   90.00
#
_symmetry.space_group_name_H-M   'P 1'
#
loop_
_entity.id
_entity.type
_entity.pdbx_description
1 polymer ?
#
loop_
_entity_poly.entity_id
_entity_poly.type
_entity_poly.pdbx_seq_one_letter_code
_entity_poly.pdbx_strand_id
1 'polypeptide(L)'
;MRVRASSKDLNIVEMPKQWYNLVADLPLKPPPALHPKTHKPLKFEDLSPLFPDELIKQEVSHDRFIDIPDEVIDIYKLWRPTPLIRAKRLEKLINTPARIYYKYEGTSPAGSHKPNTAVPQAWYNAQQGVRNVVTETGAGQWGSALAFACSLFGLNCGLRYHGMAPLISHVYELGFMEAAAVPQTECFQAALQFARTEGLIPAPEPTHAIAAAIREALHCKETGERKVILMAMCGHGHFDLTAYEKYLQGDMVDLSYSREKVQESLAAVPQLIP
;
A
#
# COMPACT_ATOMS: atom_id res chain seq x y z
N MET A 1 27.94 -7.49 -27.83
CA MET A 1 26.87 -6.53 -27.54
C MET A 1 27.24 -5.79 -26.26
N ARG A 2 27.80 -4.56 -26.35
CA ARG A 2 28.14 -3.76 -25.16
C ARG A 2 26.87 -3.09 -24.67
N VAL A 3 26.30 -3.57 -23.57
CA VAL A 3 25.22 -2.87 -22.87
C VAL A 3 25.82 -1.60 -22.28
N ARG A 4 25.52 -0.45 -22.89
CA ARG A 4 25.79 0.85 -22.26
C ARG A 4 24.78 1.01 -21.14
N ALA A 5 25.18 0.74 -19.90
CA ALA A 5 24.54 1.29 -18.73
C ALA A 5 24.88 2.80 -18.68
N SER A 6 24.24 3.59 -19.53
CA SER A 6 24.33 5.05 -19.45
C SER A 6 22.94 5.64 -19.59
N SER A 7 22.15 5.53 -18.51
CA SER A 7 21.02 6.42 -18.35
C SER A 7 21.55 7.74 -17.79
N LYS A 8 21.73 8.75 -18.65
CA LYS A 8 21.95 10.14 -18.22
C LYS A 8 20.74 10.71 -17.44
N ASP A 9 19.65 9.95 -17.33
CA ASP A 9 18.37 10.36 -16.75
C ASP A 9 18.05 9.68 -15.40
N LEU A 10 18.94 8.85 -14.84
CA LEU A 10 18.76 8.27 -13.51
C LEU A 10 19.26 9.26 -12.45
N ASN A 11 18.33 10.03 -11.88
CA ASN A 11 18.59 10.77 -10.65
C ASN A 11 18.56 9.78 -9.48
N ILE A 12 19.73 9.49 -8.92
CA ILE A 12 19.86 8.69 -7.70
C ILE A 12 19.45 9.60 -6.54
N VAL A 13 18.42 9.20 -5.81
CA VAL A 13 17.99 9.87 -4.58
C VAL A 13 18.52 9.07 -3.41
N GLU A 14 19.06 9.74 -2.40
CA GLU A 14 19.47 9.09 -1.16
C GLU A 14 18.25 8.47 -0.45
N MET A 15 18.46 7.33 0.19
CA MET A 15 17.40 6.70 0.98
C MET A 15 17.10 7.56 2.21
N PRO A 16 15.83 7.91 2.48
CA PRO A 16 15.46 8.59 3.71
C PRO A 16 15.87 7.79 4.94
N LYS A 17 16.27 8.48 6.00
CA LYS A 17 16.66 7.88 7.30
C LYS A 17 15.57 7.97 8.37
N GLN A 18 14.42 8.54 8.03
CA GLN A 18 13.31 8.76 8.95
C GLN A 18 12.00 8.39 8.26
N TRP A 19 11.09 7.75 8.98
CA TRP A 19 9.69 7.66 8.59
C TRP A 19 8.96 8.96 8.95
N TYR A 20 7.97 9.33 8.15
CA TYR A 20 7.13 10.49 8.40
C TYR A 20 5.80 10.05 9.01
N ASN A 21 5.42 10.69 10.11
CA ASN A 21 4.15 10.47 10.80
C ASN A 21 3.16 11.57 10.43
N LEU A 22 2.17 11.23 9.59
CA LEU A 22 1.14 12.16 9.17
C LEU A 22 0.33 12.71 10.35
N VAL A 23 0.12 11.94 11.42
CA VAL A 23 -0.68 12.34 12.57
C VAL A 23 -0.13 13.61 13.21
N ALA A 24 1.19 13.85 13.18
CA ALA A 24 1.81 15.06 13.71
C ALA A 24 1.23 16.34 13.07
N ASP A 25 0.90 16.29 11.78
CA ASP A 25 0.49 17.47 10.99
C ASP A 25 -1.02 17.51 10.72
N LEU A 26 -1.80 16.53 11.19
CA LEU A 26 -3.26 16.58 11.07
C LEU A 26 -3.88 17.68 11.96
N PRO A 27 -4.84 18.47 11.44
CA PRO A 27 -5.52 19.52 12.19
C PRO A 27 -6.41 18.96 13.30
N LEU A 28 -7.04 17.80 13.04
CA LEU A 28 -7.78 17.01 14.02
C LEU A 28 -7.13 15.64 14.09
N LYS A 29 -6.69 15.21 15.29
CA LYS A 29 -6.05 13.91 15.47
C LYS A 29 -7.10 12.78 15.37
N PRO A 30 -6.72 11.58 14.92
CA PRO A 30 -7.61 10.42 14.99
C PRO A 30 -8.09 10.18 16.42
N PRO A 31 -9.34 9.74 16.62
CA PRO A 31 -9.80 9.36 17.94
C PRO A 31 -8.96 8.19 18.48
N PRO A 32 -8.75 8.11 19.80
CA PRO A 32 -7.99 7.01 20.38
C PRO A 32 -8.74 5.68 20.16
N ALA A 33 -7.99 4.61 19.94
CA ALA A 33 -8.56 3.27 19.94
C ALA A 33 -9.17 2.94 21.31
N LEU A 34 -10.34 2.29 21.30
CA LEU A 34 -11.10 1.98 22.52
C LEU A 34 -10.94 0.51 22.90
N HIS A 35 -10.84 0.24 24.20
CA HIS A 35 -10.82 -1.11 24.73
C HIS A 35 -12.20 -1.77 24.51
N PRO A 36 -12.28 -2.96 23.87
CA PRO A 36 -13.53 -3.53 23.37
C PRO A 36 -14.54 -3.91 24.46
N LYS A 37 -14.11 -4.11 25.71
CA LYS A 37 -15.01 -4.41 26.84
C LYS A 37 -15.42 -3.19 27.67
N THR A 38 -14.56 -2.18 27.77
CA THR A 38 -14.76 -1.06 28.70
C THR A 38 -15.13 0.22 27.98
N HIS A 39 -14.93 0.26 26.66
CA HIS A 39 -15.13 1.40 25.77
C HIS A 39 -14.36 2.66 26.20
N LYS A 40 -13.31 2.49 27.01
CA LYS A 40 -12.36 3.55 27.39
C LYS A 40 -11.15 3.52 26.45
N PRO A 41 -10.43 4.65 26.27
CA PRO A 41 -9.19 4.66 25.52
C PRO A 41 -8.21 3.55 25.97
N LEU A 42 -7.60 2.86 25.01
CA LEU A 42 -6.59 1.83 25.27
C LEU A 42 -5.39 2.43 26.00
N LYS A 43 -4.85 1.66 26.94
CA LYS A 43 -3.61 1.95 27.63
C LYS A 43 -2.48 1.10 27.06
N PHE A 44 -1.25 1.48 27.38
CA PHE A 44 -0.06 0.74 26.99
C PHE A 44 -0.13 -0.73 27.43
N GLU A 45 -0.58 -0.97 28.67
CA GLU A 45 -0.65 -2.31 29.25
C GLU A 45 -1.68 -3.19 28.54
N ASP A 46 -2.71 -2.60 27.93
CA ASP A 46 -3.73 -3.33 27.16
C ASP A 46 -3.17 -3.87 25.84
N LEU A 47 -2.10 -3.25 25.31
CA LEU A 47 -1.46 -3.59 24.03
C LEU A 47 -0.17 -4.40 24.19
N SER A 48 0.52 -4.27 25.33
CA SER A 48 1.77 -4.98 25.64
C SER A 48 1.75 -6.51 25.48
N PRO A 49 0.60 -7.22 25.62
CA PRO A 49 0.57 -8.66 25.33
C PRO A 49 0.58 -8.99 23.83
N LEU A 50 0.30 -8.02 22.96
CA LEU A 50 0.12 -8.20 21.52
C LEU A 50 1.29 -7.65 20.70
N PHE A 51 1.87 -6.54 21.16
CA PHE A 51 2.87 -5.80 20.40
C PHE A 51 4.11 -5.50 21.24
N PRO A 52 5.31 -5.47 20.63
CA PRO A 52 6.49 -4.94 21.29
C PRO A 52 6.31 -3.45 21.62
N ASP A 53 6.95 -3.03 22.71
CA ASP A 53 6.82 -1.72 23.34
C ASP A 53 7.05 -0.58 22.34
N GLU A 54 8.02 -0.76 21.45
CA GLU A 54 8.38 0.26 20.47
C GLU A 54 7.31 0.45 19.38
N LEU A 55 6.63 -0.63 18.96
CA LEU A 55 5.49 -0.50 18.04
C LEU A 55 4.31 0.20 18.71
N ILE A 56 4.08 -0.06 20.00
CA ILE A 56 3.02 0.62 20.77
C ILE A 56 3.33 2.12 20.88
N LYS A 57 4.58 2.49 21.18
CA LYS A 57 5.01 3.90 21.26
C LYS A 57 4.83 4.62 19.93
N GLN A 58 5.15 3.97 18.81
CA GLN A 58 5.01 4.57 17.48
C GLN A 58 3.54 4.81 17.13
N GLU A 59 2.64 3.88 17.47
CA GLU A 59 1.20 4.01 17.21
C GLU A 59 0.58 5.25 17.90
N VAL A 60 1.09 5.62 19.08
CA VAL A 60 0.61 6.78 19.86
C VAL A 60 1.51 8.02 19.74
N SER A 61 2.52 7.98 18.87
CA SER A 61 3.49 9.07 18.75
C SER A 61 2.89 10.30 18.05
N HIS A 62 3.31 11.47 18.53
CA HIS A 62 3.04 12.77 17.90
C HIS A 62 4.29 13.37 17.24
N ASP A 63 5.41 12.66 17.28
CA ASP A 63 6.64 13.10 16.62
C ASP A 63 6.44 13.04 15.12
N ARG A 64 6.86 14.10 14.42
CA ARG A 64 6.72 14.21 12.96
C ARG A 64 7.60 13.21 12.22
N PHE A 65 8.78 12.93 12.77
CA PHE A 65 9.75 12.03 12.19
C PHE A 65 10.19 10.99 13.22
N ILE A 66 10.29 9.74 12.78
CA ILE A 66 10.77 8.62 13.58
C ILE A 66 12.00 8.07 12.85
N ASP A 67 13.13 8.00 13.54
CA ASP A 67 14.37 7.48 12.96
C ASP A 67 14.23 6.01 12.57
N ILE A 68 14.74 5.67 11.39
CA ILE A 68 14.79 4.29 10.91
C ILE A 68 16.05 3.65 11.49
N PRO A 69 15.96 2.51 12.21
CA PRO A 69 17.13 1.83 12.73
C PRO A 69 18.13 1.47 11.62
N ASP A 70 19.44 1.60 11.90
CA ASP A 70 20.49 1.38 10.90
C ASP A 70 20.44 -0.03 10.27
N GLU A 71 20.09 -1.06 11.05
CA GLU A 71 19.90 -2.43 10.54
C GLU A 71 18.70 -2.54 9.59
N VAL A 72 17.62 -1.80 9.85
CA VAL A 72 16.45 -1.73 8.97
C VAL A 72 16.79 -0.99 7.68
N ILE A 73 17.53 0.12 7.78
CA ILE A 73 18.10 0.85 6.63
C ILE A 73 18.93 -0.11 5.79
N ASP A 74 19.82 -0.90 6.41
CA ASP A 74 20.68 -1.81 5.66
C ASP A 74 19.89 -2.87 4.88
N ILE A 75 18.86 -3.44 5.48
CA ILE A 75 17.94 -4.38 4.82
C ILE A 75 17.15 -3.70 3.70
N TYR A 76 16.67 -2.47 3.89
CA TYR A 76 15.96 -1.74 2.84
C TYR A 76 16.81 -1.59 1.57
N LYS A 77 18.15 -1.47 1.67
CA LYS A 77 19.04 -1.38 0.50
C LYS A 77 18.94 -2.59 -0.45
N LEU A 78 18.38 -3.72 0.01
CA LEU A 78 18.12 -4.88 -0.84
C LEU A 78 17.16 -4.56 -2.01
N TRP A 79 16.23 -3.60 -1.85
CA TRP A 79 15.31 -3.20 -2.93
C TRP A 79 15.00 -1.70 -3.02
N ARG A 80 15.46 -0.89 -2.05
CA ARG A 80 15.24 0.56 -1.98
C ARG A 80 16.54 1.33 -2.29
N PRO A 81 16.42 2.55 -2.83
CA PRO A 81 15.20 3.22 -3.26
C PRO A 81 14.62 2.59 -4.53
N THR A 82 13.30 2.48 -4.55
CA THR A 82 12.55 1.99 -5.72
C THR A 82 12.44 3.07 -6.80
N PRO A 83 12.30 2.71 -8.08
CA PRO A 83 12.28 3.70 -9.15
C PRO A 83 10.96 4.49 -9.22
N LEU A 84 11.05 5.77 -9.60
CA LEU A 84 9.93 6.59 -10.05
C LEU A 84 10.01 6.67 -11.57
N ILE A 85 9.02 6.13 -12.27
CA ILE A 85 9.10 5.93 -13.72
C ILE A 85 7.99 6.72 -14.40
N ARG A 86 8.30 7.37 -15.53
CA ARG A 86 7.30 8.04 -16.37
C ARG A 86 6.73 7.07 -17.41
N ALA A 87 5.41 6.90 -17.44
CA ALA A 87 4.70 6.02 -18.35
C ALA A 87 4.54 6.63 -19.75
N LYS A 88 5.66 6.93 -20.42
CA LYS A 88 5.68 7.66 -21.70
C LYS A 88 4.94 6.93 -22.82
N ARG A 89 4.91 5.59 -22.81
CA ARG A 89 4.23 4.81 -23.87
C ARG A 89 2.74 4.77 -23.63
N LEU A 90 2.30 4.71 -22.38
CA LEU A 90 0.90 4.89 -22.00
C LEU A 90 0.40 6.30 -22.34
N GLU A 91 1.19 7.35 -22.01
CA GLU A 91 0.88 8.74 -22.40
C GLU A 91 0.66 8.85 -23.92
N LYS A 92 1.56 8.23 -24.71
CA LYS A 92 1.47 8.19 -26.17
C LYS A 92 0.25 7.41 -26.67
N LEU A 93 -0.09 6.28 -26.04
CA LEU A 93 -1.26 5.46 -26.38
C LEU A 93 -2.56 6.26 -26.19
N ILE A 94 -2.69 6.96 -25.07
CA ILE A 94 -3.89 7.76 -24.72
C ILE A 94 -3.96 9.05 -25.56
N ASN A 95 -2.81 9.53 -26.04
CA ASN A 95 -2.64 10.85 -26.64
C ASN A 95 -3.10 11.96 -25.67
N THR A 96 -2.61 11.89 -24.44
CA THR A 96 -2.92 12.86 -23.37
C THR A 96 -1.86 13.96 -23.29
N PRO A 97 -2.23 15.20 -22.95
CA PRO A 97 -1.28 16.25 -22.60
C PRO A 97 -0.72 16.09 -21.17
N ALA A 98 -1.28 15.19 -20.34
CA ALA A 98 -0.80 14.91 -19.00
C ALA A 98 0.52 14.12 -19.00
N ARG A 99 1.27 14.23 -17.89
CA ARG A 99 2.46 13.42 -17.62
C ARG A 99 2.13 12.43 -16.51
N ILE A 100 2.31 11.14 -16.77
CA ILE A 100 1.95 10.07 -15.84
C ILE A 100 3.24 9.46 -15.28
N TYR A 101 3.37 9.47 -13.96
CA TYR A 101 4.45 8.85 -13.23
C TYR A 101 3.91 7.78 -12.30
N TYR A 102 4.70 6.74 -12.07
CA TYR A 102 4.39 5.70 -11.11
C TYR A 102 5.58 5.37 -10.24
N LYS A 103 5.34 5.27 -8.92
CA LYS A 103 6.33 4.80 -7.95
C LYS A 103 6.23 3.28 -7.86
N TYR A 104 7.24 2.58 -8.39
CA TYR A 104 7.19 1.13 -8.57
C TYR A 104 7.74 0.37 -7.36
N GLU A 105 6.84 -0.08 -6.48
CA GLU A 105 7.19 -0.84 -5.27
C GLU A 105 7.23 -2.37 -5.49
N GLY A 106 7.05 -2.83 -6.73
CA GLY A 106 7.10 -4.25 -7.07
C GLY A 106 8.51 -4.86 -7.10
N THR A 107 9.56 -4.07 -6.84
CA THR A 107 10.96 -4.57 -6.85
C THR A 107 11.39 -5.27 -5.57
N SER A 108 10.53 -5.28 -4.53
CA SER A 108 10.87 -5.93 -3.27
C SER A 108 10.88 -7.47 -3.41
N PRO A 109 11.51 -8.20 -2.48
CA PRO A 109 11.51 -9.66 -2.49
C PRO A 109 10.11 -10.30 -2.45
N ALA A 110 9.12 -9.61 -1.87
CA ALA A 110 7.73 -10.04 -1.85
C ALA A 110 6.90 -9.49 -3.03
N GLY A 111 7.51 -8.75 -3.97
CA GLY A 111 6.84 -8.20 -5.14
C GLY A 111 5.87 -7.05 -4.84
N SER A 112 5.94 -6.42 -3.67
CA SER A 112 5.06 -5.31 -3.25
C SER A 112 5.70 -4.38 -2.23
N HIS A 113 5.02 -3.30 -1.86
CA HIS A 113 5.45 -2.38 -0.79
C HIS A 113 5.41 -2.98 0.62
N LYS A 114 4.79 -4.15 0.83
CA LYS A 114 4.52 -4.71 2.17
C LYS A 114 5.77 -4.99 3.03
N PRO A 115 6.93 -5.41 2.47
CA PRO A 115 8.17 -5.52 3.25
C PRO A 115 8.61 -4.21 3.92
N ASN A 116 8.16 -3.06 3.42
CA ASN A 116 8.51 -1.76 4.01
C ASN A 116 8.01 -1.65 5.47
N THR A 117 6.91 -2.32 5.86
CA THR A 117 6.48 -2.39 7.27
C THR A 117 6.78 -3.74 7.92
N ALA A 118 6.79 -4.84 7.16
CA ALA A 118 7.07 -6.16 7.72
C ALA A 118 8.48 -6.26 8.33
N VAL A 119 9.49 -5.67 7.66
CA VAL A 119 10.88 -5.68 8.13
C VAL A 119 11.06 -4.95 9.46
N PRO A 120 10.66 -3.66 9.62
CA PRO A 120 10.80 -2.99 10.91
C PRO A 120 9.97 -3.68 12.02
N GLN A 121 8.76 -4.16 11.73
CA GLN A 121 7.98 -4.89 12.73
C GLN A 121 8.66 -6.18 13.20
N ALA A 122 9.22 -6.96 12.28
CA ALA A 122 10.00 -8.15 12.62
C ALA A 122 11.27 -7.77 13.41
N TRP A 123 11.95 -6.68 13.02
CA TRP A 123 13.12 -6.17 13.72
C TRP A 123 12.81 -5.80 15.17
N TYR A 124 11.78 -4.98 15.42
CA TYR A 124 11.41 -4.58 16.79
C TYR A 124 11.00 -5.77 17.66
N ASN A 125 10.31 -6.76 17.08
CA ASN A 125 10.01 -8.00 17.77
C ASN A 125 11.30 -8.76 18.15
N ALA A 126 12.25 -8.91 17.22
CA ALA A 126 13.52 -9.56 17.50
C ALA A 126 14.34 -8.83 18.57
N GLN A 127 14.39 -7.50 18.54
CA GLN A 127 15.08 -6.68 19.54
C GLN A 127 14.46 -6.82 20.95
N GLN A 128 13.14 -7.00 21.03
CA GLN A 128 12.43 -7.28 22.29
C GLN A 128 12.55 -8.75 22.75
N GLY A 129 13.26 -9.60 21.99
CA GLY A 129 13.47 -11.01 22.32
C GLY A 129 12.29 -11.93 21.96
N VAL A 130 11.33 -11.44 21.17
CA VAL A 130 10.25 -12.26 20.62
C VAL A 130 10.84 -13.27 19.65
N ARG A 131 10.34 -14.52 19.69
CA ARG A 131 10.80 -15.61 18.80
C ARG A 131 9.79 -16.05 17.77
N ASN A 132 8.51 -15.75 18.01
CA ASN A 132 7.41 -16.17 17.16
C ASN A 132 6.51 -14.96 16.91
N VAL A 133 6.29 -14.63 15.64
CA VAL A 133 5.37 -13.59 15.22
C VAL A 133 4.20 -14.26 14.50
N VAL A 134 2.98 -13.85 14.83
CA VAL A 134 1.76 -14.37 14.22
C VAL A 134 0.98 -13.21 13.61
N THR A 135 0.51 -13.37 12.37
CA THR A 135 -0.22 -12.33 11.63
C THR A 135 -1.21 -12.93 10.65
N GLU A 136 -2.03 -12.22 9.91
CA GLU A 136 -2.94 -12.80 8.92
C GLU A 136 -2.37 -12.96 7.51
N THR A 137 -3.10 -13.63 6.63
CA THR A 137 -2.97 -13.35 5.20
C THR A 137 -4.23 -13.83 4.48
N GLY A 138 -4.71 -13.04 3.54
CA GLY A 138 -5.72 -13.47 2.57
C GLY A 138 -5.04 -14.12 1.36
N ALA A 139 -4.82 -13.33 0.31
CA ALA A 139 -4.20 -13.77 -0.94
C ALA A 139 -2.72 -14.20 -0.83
N GLY A 140 -2.06 -14.01 0.32
CA GLY A 140 -0.66 -14.42 0.53
C GLY A 140 0.33 -13.26 0.61
N GLN A 141 0.06 -12.12 -0.03
CA GLN A 141 1.00 -10.99 -0.15
C GLN A 141 1.60 -10.51 1.18
N TRP A 142 0.79 -10.34 2.23
CA TRP A 142 1.28 -9.93 3.56
C TRP A 142 2.05 -11.06 4.24
N GLY A 143 1.54 -12.29 4.20
CA GLY A 143 2.24 -13.48 4.70
C GLY A 143 3.61 -13.68 4.07
N SER A 144 3.76 -13.49 2.76
CA SER A 144 5.05 -13.55 2.06
C SER A 144 6.01 -12.45 2.51
N ALA A 145 5.52 -11.23 2.72
CA ALA A 145 6.34 -10.12 3.23
C ALA A 145 6.83 -10.37 4.66
N LEU A 146 5.95 -10.86 5.55
CA LEU A 146 6.35 -11.18 6.93
C LEU A 146 7.24 -12.41 7.00
N ALA A 147 6.98 -13.46 6.21
CA ALA A 147 7.86 -14.64 6.16
C ALA A 147 9.26 -14.26 5.69
N PHE A 148 9.37 -13.39 4.68
CA PHE A 148 10.65 -12.81 4.27
C PHE A 148 11.33 -12.06 5.44
N ALA A 149 10.61 -11.12 6.07
CA ALA A 149 11.15 -10.33 7.19
C ALA A 149 11.61 -11.21 8.37
N CYS A 150 10.79 -12.18 8.79
CA CYS A 150 11.11 -13.11 9.87
C CYS A 150 12.37 -13.95 9.56
N SER A 151 12.58 -14.34 8.30
CA SER A 151 13.76 -15.11 7.92
C SER A 151 15.08 -14.33 8.05
N LEU A 152 15.03 -12.99 7.94
CA LEU A 152 16.19 -12.11 8.16
C LEU A 152 16.62 -12.03 9.63
N PHE A 153 15.69 -12.26 10.56
CA PHE A 153 15.91 -12.07 12.00
C PHE A 153 15.80 -13.37 12.82
N GLY A 154 15.70 -14.52 12.15
CA GLY A 154 15.59 -15.82 12.82
C GLY A 154 14.28 -16.02 13.61
N LEU A 155 13.20 -15.35 13.19
CA LEU A 155 11.89 -15.46 13.82
C LEU A 155 11.05 -16.57 13.16
N ASN A 156 10.23 -17.24 13.95
CA ASN A 156 9.19 -18.11 13.42
C ASN A 156 7.96 -17.29 13.04
N CYS A 157 7.28 -17.64 11.93
CA CYS A 157 6.13 -16.92 11.42
C CYS A 157 4.88 -17.82 11.41
N GLY A 158 3.76 -17.33 11.97
CA GLY A 158 2.45 -17.99 11.93
C GLY A 158 1.37 -17.09 11.31
N LEU A 159 0.27 -17.68 10.82
CA LEU A 159 -0.78 -16.95 10.10
C LEU A 159 -2.15 -16.91 10.83
N ARG A 160 -2.41 -15.98 11.78
CA ARG A 160 -3.71 -15.68 12.44
C ARG A 160 -3.87 -14.21 12.91
N TYR A 161 -4.55 -13.33 12.17
CA TYR A 161 -5.26 -12.11 12.67
C TYR A 161 -6.08 -11.48 11.51
N HIS A 162 -6.51 -10.21 11.49
CA HIS A 162 -6.81 -9.32 10.34
C HIS A 162 -6.93 -7.89 10.90
N GLY A 163 -6.14 -6.91 10.44
CA GLY A 163 -6.20 -5.53 10.92
C GLY A 163 -6.04 -4.48 9.83
N MET A 164 -6.71 -3.33 9.97
CA MET A 164 -6.56 -2.18 9.08
C MET A 164 -6.52 -0.90 9.91
N ALA A 165 -5.57 -0.01 9.61
CA ALA A 165 -5.45 1.26 10.30
C ALA A 165 -6.60 2.22 9.92
N PRO A 166 -7.23 2.92 10.88
CA PRO A 166 -8.34 3.83 10.61
C PRO A 166 -7.89 5.15 9.95
N LEU A 167 -6.58 5.38 9.84
CA LEU A 167 -5.99 6.64 9.38
C LEU A 167 -6.47 7.06 7.99
N ILE A 168 -6.66 6.10 7.07
CA ILE A 168 -7.16 6.39 5.72
C ILE A 168 -8.59 6.95 5.77
N SER A 169 -9.47 6.34 6.57
CA SER A 169 -10.84 6.86 6.77
C SER A 169 -10.81 8.23 7.41
N HIS A 170 -9.94 8.45 8.40
CA HIS A 170 -9.83 9.73 9.09
C HIS A 170 -9.39 10.87 8.14
N VAL A 171 -8.39 10.64 7.28
CA VAL A 171 -7.95 11.68 6.33
C VAL A 171 -8.96 11.93 5.20
N TYR A 172 -9.80 10.95 4.88
CA TYR A 172 -10.96 11.13 4.01
C TYR A 172 -12.01 12.04 4.65
N GLU A 173 -12.40 11.78 5.90
CA GLU A 173 -13.38 12.61 6.64
C GLU A 173 -12.88 14.06 6.83
N LEU A 174 -11.55 14.26 6.91
CA LEU A 174 -10.94 15.59 6.96
C LEU A 174 -10.85 16.28 5.59
N GLY A 175 -11.24 15.63 4.50
CA GLY A 175 -11.22 16.20 3.15
C GLY A 175 -9.83 16.30 2.52
N PHE A 176 -8.84 15.57 3.02
CA PHE A 176 -7.50 15.52 2.41
C PHE A 176 -7.40 14.55 1.22
N MET A 177 -8.38 13.65 1.08
CA MET A 177 -8.46 12.72 -0.04
C MET A 177 -9.91 12.47 -0.45
N GLU A 178 -10.09 12.13 -1.72
CA GLU A 178 -11.35 11.67 -2.27
C GLU A 178 -11.32 10.14 -2.41
N ALA A 179 -12.48 9.50 -2.28
CA ALA A 179 -12.63 8.07 -2.48
C ALA A 179 -13.29 7.82 -3.85
N ALA A 180 -12.68 6.92 -4.63
CA ALA A 180 -13.22 6.48 -5.91
C ALA A 180 -13.31 4.95 -5.94
N ALA A 181 -14.41 4.44 -6.47
CA ALA A 181 -14.57 3.03 -6.81
C ALA A 181 -14.49 2.87 -8.33
N VAL A 182 -13.68 1.92 -8.79
CA VAL A 182 -13.51 1.60 -10.21
C VAL A 182 -13.91 0.13 -10.42
N PRO A 183 -14.76 -0.18 -11.41
CA PRO A 183 -15.13 -1.56 -11.72
C PRO A 183 -13.90 -2.41 -12.04
N GLN A 184 -13.90 -3.66 -11.62
CA GLN A 184 -12.77 -4.54 -11.77
C GLN A 184 -12.47 -4.86 -13.24
N THR A 185 -13.49 -4.96 -14.09
CA THR A 185 -13.28 -5.14 -15.53
C THR A 185 -12.53 -3.97 -16.17
N GLU A 186 -12.85 -2.73 -15.77
CA GLU A 186 -12.13 -1.53 -16.21
C GLU A 186 -10.70 -1.52 -15.70
N CYS A 187 -10.50 -1.89 -14.44
CA CYS A 187 -9.18 -2.03 -13.82
C CYS A 187 -8.28 -2.98 -14.63
N PHE A 188 -8.78 -4.15 -15.02
CA PHE A 188 -8.01 -5.10 -15.83
C PHE A 188 -7.82 -4.66 -17.29
N GLN A 189 -8.79 -3.93 -17.86
CA GLN A 189 -8.61 -3.29 -19.17
C GLN A 189 -7.45 -2.29 -19.14
N ALA A 190 -7.40 -1.44 -18.10
CA ALA A 190 -6.32 -0.49 -17.88
C ALA A 190 -4.99 -1.20 -17.64
N ALA A 191 -5.00 -2.31 -16.88
CA ALA A 191 -3.84 -3.14 -16.62
C ALA A 191 -3.23 -3.73 -17.90
N LEU A 192 -4.05 -4.22 -18.84
CA LEU A 192 -3.57 -4.72 -20.13
C LEU A 192 -2.95 -3.61 -20.98
N GLN A 193 -3.54 -2.41 -21.00
CA GLN A 193 -2.95 -1.26 -21.69
C GLN A 193 -1.59 -0.91 -21.08
N PHE A 194 -1.51 -0.85 -19.75
CA PHE A 194 -0.28 -0.57 -19.03
C PHE A 194 0.78 -1.64 -19.29
N ALA A 195 0.44 -2.94 -19.18
CA ALA A 195 1.38 -4.03 -19.41
C ALA A 195 1.91 -4.06 -20.85
N ARG A 196 1.05 -3.85 -21.85
CA ARG A 196 1.44 -3.82 -23.27
C ARG A 196 2.28 -2.61 -23.63
N THR A 197 2.12 -1.49 -22.93
CA THR A 197 2.86 -0.25 -23.21
C THR A 197 4.14 -0.16 -22.40
N GLU A 198 4.09 -0.40 -21.09
CA GLU A 198 5.20 -0.20 -20.16
C GLU A 198 5.99 -1.49 -19.85
N GLY A 199 5.47 -2.67 -20.24
CA GLY A 199 6.17 -3.95 -20.08
C GLY A 199 6.19 -4.51 -18.66
N LEU A 200 5.33 -3.98 -17.78
CA LEU A 200 5.19 -4.42 -16.39
C LEU A 200 3.77 -4.95 -16.17
N ILE A 201 3.64 -6.14 -15.56
CA ILE A 201 2.35 -6.71 -15.20
C ILE A 201 1.99 -6.19 -13.79
N PRO A 202 1.00 -5.29 -13.63
CA PRO A 202 0.60 -4.81 -12.31
C PRO A 202 -0.15 -5.89 -11.52
N ALA A 203 -0.02 -5.90 -10.19
CA ALA A 203 -0.91 -6.70 -9.33
C ALA A 203 -2.37 -6.19 -9.45
N PRO A 204 -3.40 -6.99 -9.12
CA PRO A 204 -4.80 -6.57 -9.19
C PRO A 204 -5.11 -5.30 -8.39
N GLU A 205 -4.50 -5.08 -7.22
CA GLU A 205 -4.75 -3.91 -6.38
C GLU A 205 -4.35 -2.59 -7.07
N PRO A 206 -3.11 -2.39 -7.56
CA PRO A 206 -2.70 -1.17 -8.23
C PRO A 206 -3.36 -0.94 -9.60
N THR A 207 -4.07 -1.92 -10.18
CA THR A 207 -4.84 -1.70 -11.41
C THR A 207 -5.93 -0.64 -11.25
N HIS A 208 -6.47 -0.46 -10.04
CA HIS A 208 -7.45 0.58 -9.73
C HIS A 208 -6.84 1.99 -9.86
N ALA A 209 -5.62 2.18 -9.36
CA ALA A 209 -4.89 3.44 -9.51
C ALA A 209 -4.51 3.71 -10.97
N ILE A 210 -4.15 2.67 -11.73
CA ILE A 210 -3.89 2.79 -13.17
C ILE A 210 -5.15 3.23 -13.90
N ALA A 211 -6.30 2.60 -13.66
CA ALA A 211 -7.56 2.99 -14.28
C ALA A 211 -7.96 4.43 -13.94
N ALA A 212 -7.85 4.83 -12.67
CA ALA A 212 -8.09 6.21 -12.25
C ALA A 212 -7.13 7.20 -12.93
N ALA A 213 -5.85 6.87 -13.06
CA ALA A 213 -4.87 7.70 -13.76
C ALA A 213 -5.19 7.83 -15.27
N ILE A 214 -5.68 6.76 -15.90
CA ILE A 214 -6.14 6.79 -17.30
C ILE A 214 -7.39 7.67 -17.45
N ARG A 215 -8.38 7.55 -16.55
CA ARG A 215 -9.56 8.43 -16.53
C ARG A 215 -9.16 9.91 -16.46
N GLU A 216 -8.27 10.25 -15.52
CA GLU A 216 -7.80 11.62 -15.35
C GLU A 216 -7.00 12.11 -16.57
N ALA A 217 -6.18 11.25 -17.17
CA ALA A 217 -5.44 11.56 -18.38
C ALA A 217 -6.35 11.77 -19.60
N LEU A 218 -7.46 11.03 -19.70
CA LEU A 218 -8.50 11.22 -20.71
C LEU A 218 -9.25 12.54 -20.47
N HIS A 219 -9.58 12.86 -19.23
CA HIS A 219 -10.16 14.16 -18.88
C HIS A 219 -9.25 15.33 -19.29
N CYS A 220 -7.95 15.24 -18.98
CA CYS A 220 -6.95 16.22 -19.43
C CYS A 220 -6.91 16.37 -20.97
N LYS A 221 -7.14 15.28 -21.71
CA LYS A 221 -7.20 15.31 -23.17
C LYS A 221 -8.44 16.04 -23.67
N GLU A 222 -9.58 15.84 -23.02
CA GLU A 222 -10.85 16.50 -23.35
C GLU A 222 -10.82 18.00 -23.03
N THR A 223 -10.27 18.37 -21.88
CA THR A 223 -10.22 19.77 -21.43
C THR A 223 -9.02 20.55 -21.96
N GLY A 224 -7.98 19.85 -22.44
CA GLY A 224 -6.69 20.44 -22.81
C GLY A 224 -5.79 20.77 -21.62
N GLU A 225 -6.20 20.45 -20.39
CA GLU A 225 -5.43 20.71 -19.18
C GLU A 225 -4.15 19.86 -19.12
N ARG A 226 -3.06 20.43 -18.61
CA ARG A 226 -1.76 19.75 -18.47
C ARG A 226 -1.48 19.43 -17.01
N LYS A 227 -1.79 18.21 -16.59
CA LYS A 227 -1.48 17.73 -15.22
C LYS A 227 -0.23 16.86 -15.15
N VAL A 228 0.33 16.75 -13.95
CA VAL A 228 1.27 15.70 -13.57
C VAL A 228 0.55 14.75 -12.64
N ILE A 229 0.37 13.52 -13.07
CA ILE A 229 -0.33 12.46 -12.35
C ILE A 229 0.73 11.54 -11.76
N LEU A 230 0.70 11.32 -10.45
CA LEU A 230 1.55 10.34 -9.76
C LEU A 230 0.66 9.23 -9.19
N MET A 231 0.96 7.98 -9.50
CA MET A 231 0.27 6.83 -8.95
C MET A 231 1.21 5.89 -8.17
N ALA A 232 0.68 5.27 -7.11
CA ALA A 232 1.39 4.23 -6.38
C ALA A 232 1.25 2.88 -7.12
N MET A 233 2.34 2.39 -7.71
CA MET A 233 2.39 1.08 -8.35
C MET A 233 2.87 0.06 -7.31
N CYS A 234 1.93 -0.35 -6.44
CA CYS A 234 2.23 -0.91 -5.13
C CYS A 234 2.72 -2.36 -5.11
N GLY A 235 2.67 -3.07 -6.26
CA GLY A 235 3.19 -4.42 -6.44
C GLY A 235 3.01 -4.97 -7.86
N HIS A 236 3.69 -6.07 -8.19
CA HIS A 236 3.60 -6.73 -9.50
C HIS A 236 2.65 -7.94 -9.50
N GLY A 237 2.08 -8.27 -10.66
CA GLY A 237 1.07 -9.32 -10.80
C GLY A 237 1.61 -10.72 -11.11
N HIS A 238 2.91 -10.98 -10.93
CA HIS A 238 3.51 -12.29 -11.23
C HIS A 238 2.88 -13.45 -10.44
N PHE A 239 2.34 -13.19 -9.25
CA PHE A 239 1.64 -14.18 -8.43
C PHE A 239 0.11 -14.15 -8.63
N ASP A 240 -0.39 -13.28 -9.50
CA ASP A 240 -1.81 -12.97 -9.67
C ASP A 240 -2.30 -13.26 -11.10
N LEU A 241 -1.56 -14.08 -11.85
CA LEU A 241 -1.86 -14.39 -13.26
C LEU A 241 -3.24 -15.04 -13.46
N THR A 242 -3.73 -15.79 -12.46
CA THR A 242 -5.09 -16.36 -12.50
C THR A 242 -6.17 -15.28 -12.56
N ALA A 243 -5.94 -14.10 -11.99
CA ALA A 243 -6.90 -13.00 -12.11
C ALA A 243 -6.92 -12.42 -13.54
N TYR A 244 -5.76 -12.34 -14.20
CA TYR A 244 -5.66 -11.96 -15.61
C TYR A 244 -6.30 -12.99 -16.53
N GLU A 245 -6.08 -14.28 -16.25
CA GLU A 245 -6.72 -15.36 -17.00
C GLU A 245 -8.24 -15.24 -16.97
N LYS A 246 -8.84 -15.05 -15.78
CA LYS A 246 -10.29 -14.83 -15.64
C LYS A 246 -10.79 -13.64 -16.45
N TYR A 247 -10.05 -12.52 -16.44
CA TYR A 247 -10.41 -11.37 -17.27
C TYR A 247 -10.35 -11.69 -18.76
N LEU A 248 -9.27 -12.34 -19.22
CA LEU A 248 -9.06 -12.68 -20.63
C LEU A 248 -10.06 -13.72 -21.14
N GLN A 249 -10.58 -14.59 -20.27
CA GLN A 249 -11.63 -15.56 -20.57
C GLN A 249 -13.04 -14.95 -20.56
N GLY A 250 -13.20 -13.73 -20.05
CA GLY A 250 -14.50 -13.07 -19.90
C GLY A 250 -15.28 -13.49 -18.66
N ASP A 251 -14.65 -14.20 -17.72
CA ASP A 251 -15.27 -14.71 -16.49
C ASP A 251 -15.25 -13.69 -15.34
N MET A 252 -14.62 -12.53 -15.54
CA MET A 252 -14.57 -11.46 -14.56
C MET A 252 -15.88 -10.68 -14.55
N VAL A 253 -16.54 -10.63 -13.39
CA VAL A 253 -17.80 -9.92 -13.21
C VAL A 253 -17.62 -8.80 -12.20
N ASP A 254 -18.13 -7.62 -12.54
CA ASP A 254 -18.21 -6.50 -11.60
C ASP A 254 -19.32 -6.77 -10.59
N LEU A 255 -18.92 -6.97 -9.35
CA LEU A 255 -19.86 -7.15 -8.24
C LEU A 255 -20.32 -5.78 -7.74
N SER A 256 -21.63 -5.58 -7.65
CA SER A 256 -22.23 -4.45 -6.93
C SER A 256 -22.85 -4.94 -5.63
N TYR A 257 -22.62 -4.19 -4.55
CA TYR A 257 -23.38 -4.35 -3.32
C TYR A 257 -24.63 -3.46 -3.42
N SER A 258 -25.81 -4.05 -3.18
CA SER A 258 -27.05 -3.27 -3.13
C SER A 258 -27.03 -2.38 -1.89
N ARG A 259 -27.65 -1.19 -1.98
CA ARG A 259 -27.72 -0.26 -0.85
C ARG A 259 -28.44 -0.91 0.34
N GLU A 260 -29.41 -1.76 0.08
CA GLU A 260 -30.17 -2.50 1.10
C GLU A 260 -29.23 -3.42 1.89
N LYS A 261 -28.38 -4.22 1.22
CA LYS A 261 -27.42 -5.10 1.91
C LYS A 261 -26.40 -4.34 2.74
N VAL A 262 -25.99 -3.15 2.27
CA VAL A 262 -25.11 -2.26 3.04
C VAL A 262 -25.83 -1.75 4.29
N GLN A 263 -27.07 -1.28 4.15
CA GLN A 263 -27.88 -0.82 5.28
C GLN A 263 -28.16 -1.94 6.29
N GLU A 264 -28.52 -3.14 5.83
CA GLU A 264 -28.70 -4.32 6.69
C GLU A 264 -27.43 -4.64 7.48
N SER A 265 -26.26 -4.60 6.82
CA SER A 265 -24.98 -4.85 7.48
C SER A 265 -24.64 -3.77 8.50
N LEU A 266 -24.90 -2.49 8.18
CA LEU A 266 -24.67 -1.35 9.07
C LEU A 266 -25.61 -1.34 10.27
N ALA A 267 -26.85 -1.83 10.14
CA ALA A 267 -27.80 -1.92 11.24
C ALA A 267 -27.32 -2.86 12.37
N ALA A 268 -26.42 -3.80 12.07
CA ALA A 268 -25.81 -4.68 13.06
C ALA A 268 -24.56 -4.08 13.74
N VAL A 269 -24.05 -2.93 13.27
CA VAL A 269 -22.86 -2.29 13.85
C VAL A 269 -23.26 -1.54 15.13
N PRO A 270 -22.63 -1.84 16.29
CA PRO A 270 -22.93 -1.14 17.54
C PRO A 270 -22.65 0.36 17.44
N GLN A 271 -23.60 1.19 17.88
CA GLN A 271 -23.38 2.64 18.00
C GLN A 271 -22.65 2.93 19.31
N LEU A 272 -21.34 3.11 19.22
CA LEU A 272 -20.46 3.28 20.39
C LEU A 272 -20.28 4.75 20.80
N ILE A 273 -20.74 5.71 19.99
CA ILE A 273 -20.73 7.15 20.27
C ILE A 273 -22.09 7.73 19.84
N PRO A 274 -22.76 8.56 20.66
CA PRO A 274 -24.01 9.23 20.30
C PRO A 274 -23.84 10.33 19.24
#